data_AF-A0A7X0ZGF0-F1
#
_entry.id   AF-A0A7X0ZGF0-F1
#
_cell.length_a   1.000
_cell.length_b   1.000
_cell.length_c   1.000
_cell.angle_alpha   90.00
_cell.angle_beta   90.00
_cell.angle_gamma   90.00
#
_symmetry.space_group_name_H-M   'P 1'
#
loop_
_entity.id
_entity.type
_entity.pdbx_description
1 polymer ?
#
loop_
_entity_poly.entity_id
_entity_poly.type
_entity_poly.pdbx_seq_one_letter_code
_entity_poly.pdbx_strand_id
1 'polypeptide(L)'
;MIPNVLEYTLLQMIAREASSGYELANRLRIMQNTHHSQIYPSLSKLEKAGFLVVHKHSQDKKPDKKVYTITQSGLDSLLEWSETPLKIPVTRDEFTTKVQLDWLNNARTKGLIEERESYLKEQLGLIEETLDHFVNLFDLKTKQDKLKNMSYQVYARRLDLIQTELNWCEEMYKIL
;
A
#
# COMPACT_ATOMS: atom_id res chain seq x y z
N MET A 1 -14.66 18.84 1.61
CA MET A 1 -14.67 17.36 1.52
C MET A 1 -13.58 16.87 2.46
N ILE A 2 -13.86 15.85 3.29
CA ILE A 2 -12.83 15.24 4.17
C ILE A 2 -12.36 13.96 3.47
N PRO A 3 -11.10 13.89 3.03
CA PRO A 3 -10.56 12.68 2.41
C PRO A 3 -10.65 11.45 3.34
N ASN A 4 -10.83 10.28 2.75
CA ASN A 4 -10.66 9.01 3.45
C ASN A 4 -9.19 8.57 3.45
N VAL A 5 -8.87 7.45 4.13
CA VAL A 5 -7.48 6.95 4.25
C VAL A 5 -6.84 6.66 2.89
N LEU A 6 -7.59 6.11 1.93
CA LEU A 6 -7.06 5.86 0.58
C LEU A 6 -6.76 7.18 -0.14
N GLU A 7 -7.65 8.16 -0.04
CA GLU A 7 -7.47 9.48 -0.63
C GLU A 7 -6.27 10.22 0.00
N TYR A 8 -6.09 10.14 1.31
CA TYR A 8 -4.89 10.67 1.99
C TYR A 8 -3.61 9.92 1.59
N THR A 9 -3.69 8.60 1.40
CA THR A 9 -2.56 7.81 0.89
C THR A 9 -2.15 8.29 -0.51
N LEU A 10 -3.12 8.50 -1.40
CA LEU A 10 -2.87 9.03 -2.74
C LEU A 10 -2.25 10.44 -2.68
N LEU A 11 -2.80 11.33 -1.86
CA LEU A 11 -2.25 12.68 -1.67
C LEU A 11 -0.80 12.63 -1.19
N GLN A 12 -0.50 11.83 -0.16
CA GLN A 12 0.85 11.66 0.37
C GLN A 12 1.82 11.15 -0.71
N MET A 13 1.42 10.16 -1.51
CA MET A 13 2.27 9.63 -2.58
C MET A 13 2.57 10.70 -3.63
N ILE A 14 1.54 11.41 -4.10
CA ILE A 14 1.68 12.47 -5.12
C ILE A 14 2.50 13.65 -4.59
N ALA A 15 2.39 13.97 -3.29
CA ALA A 15 3.19 15.02 -2.66
C ALA A 15 4.70 14.76 -2.73
N ARG A 16 5.11 13.48 -2.72
CA ARG A 16 6.52 13.09 -2.80
C ARG A 16 7.00 12.98 -4.24
N GLU A 17 6.13 12.52 -5.13
CA GLU A 17 6.46 12.33 -6.53
C GLU A 17 5.21 12.48 -7.40
N ALA A 18 5.24 13.46 -8.30
CA ALA A 18 4.20 13.64 -9.31
C ALA A 18 4.01 12.34 -10.10
N SER A 19 2.80 11.81 -10.09
CA SER A 19 2.54 10.45 -10.56
C SER A 19 1.28 10.38 -11.41
N SER A 20 1.27 9.49 -12.38
CA SER A 20 0.06 9.11 -13.09
C SER A 20 -0.79 8.14 -12.27
N GLY A 21 -2.08 8.05 -12.61
CA GLY A 21 -2.97 7.09 -11.96
C GLY A 21 -2.52 5.63 -12.14
N TYR A 22 -1.84 5.31 -13.24
CA TYR A 22 -1.27 3.99 -13.46
C TYR A 22 -0.08 3.69 -12.53
N GLU A 23 0.87 4.62 -12.40
CA GLU A 23 2.01 4.49 -11.48
C GLU A 23 1.54 4.36 -10.03
N LEU A 24 0.57 5.19 -9.62
CA LEU A 24 -0.06 5.12 -8.30
C LEU A 24 -0.74 3.77 -8.07
N ALA A 25 -1.44 3.25 -9.08
CA ALA A 25 -2.11 1.97 -8.95
C ALA A 25 -1.16 0.79 -8.88
N ASN A 26 -0.07 0.82 -9.64
CA ASN A 26 0.96 -0.21 -9.54
C ASN A 26 1.59 -0.22 -8.14
N ARG A 27 1.94 0.96 -7.60
CA ARG A 27 2.47 1.10 -6.24
C ARG A 27 1.44 0.72 -5.17
N LEU A 28 0.18 1.12 -5.31
CA LEU A 28 -0.88 0.79 -4.34
C LEU A 28 -1.26 -0.68 -4.32
N ARG A 29 -1.19 -1.38 -5.45
CA ARG A 29 -1.37 -2.83 -5.52
C ARG A 29 -0.37 -3.50 -4.57
N ILE A 30 0.87 -3.05 -4.62
CA ILE A 30 1.94 -3.52 -3.72
C ILE A 30 1.62 -3.16 -2.27
N MET A 31 1.10 -1.95 -2.01
CA MET A 31 0.95 -1.39 -0.65
C MET A 31 -0.27 -1.83 0.15
N GLN A 32 -1.41 -2.08 -0.48
CA GLN A 32 -2.69 -2.25 0.22
C GLN A 32 -3.64 -3.24 -0.46
N ASN A 33 -3.18 -3.96 -1.50
CA ASN A 33 -4.05 -4.78 -2.36
C ASN A 33 -5.27 -3.99 -2.88
N THR A 34 -5.11 -2.69 -3.10
CA THR A 34 -6.19 -1.81 -3.53
C THR A 34 -6.46 -2.01 -5.01
N HIS A 35 -7.72 -2.25 -5.37
CA HIS A 35 -8.10 -2.42 -6.76
C HIS A 35 -8.06 -1.10 -7.53
N HIS A 36 -7.66 -1.17 -8.81
CA HIS A 36 -7.65 -0.05 -9.76
C HIS A 36 -8.99 0.72 -9.79
N SER A 37 -10.11 0.03 -9.58
CA SER A 37 -11.46 0.59 -9.57
C SER A 37 -11.68 1.67 -8.51
N GLN A 38 -10.92 1.67 -7.42
CA GLN A 38 -11.05 2.65 -6.33
C GLN A 38 -10.14 3.87 -6.52
N ILE A 39 -9.07 3.75 -7.31
CA ILE A 39 -8.02 4.77 -7.42
C ILE A 39 -8.46 5.94 -8.31
N TYR A 40 -8.91 5.66 -9.53
CA TYR A 40 -9.29 6.73 -10.46
C TYR A 40 -10.47 7.59 -9.97
N PRO A 41 -11.54 7.02 -9.36
CA PRO A 41 -12.57 7.83 -8.75
C PRO A 41 -12.05 8.71 -7.61
N SER A 42 -11.14 8.20 -6.79
CA SER A 42 -10.52 8.95 -5.68
C SER A 42 -9.67 10.11 -6.21
N LEU A 43 -8.85 9.87 -7.25
CA LEU A 43 -8.08 10.93 -7.92
C LEU A 43 -8.99 12.02 -8.49
N SER A 44 -10.10 11.65 -9.13
CA SER A 44 -11.06 12.62 -9.66
C SER A 44 -11.73 13.43 -8.53
N LYS A 45 -12.03 12.82 -7.38
CA LYS A 45 -12.57 13.54 -6.22
C LYS A 45 -11.56 14.53 -5.64
N LEU A 46 -10.31 14.12 -5.48
CA LEU A 46 -9.22 14.96 -4.97
C LEU A 46 -8.95 16.15 -5.91
N GLU A 47 -8.94 15.91 -7.22
CA GLU A 47 -8.84 16.97 -8.25
C GLU A 47 -10.01 17.97 -8.13
N LYS A 48 -11.26 17.47 -8.10
CA LYS A 48 -12.46 18.33 -7.97
C LYS A 48 -12.49 19.13 -6.67
N ALA A 49 -11.89 18.61 -5.60
CA ALA A 49 -11.78 19.30 -4.33
C ALA A 49 -10.63 20.31 -4.28
N GLY A 50 -9.83 20.42 -5.35
CA GLY A 50 -8.71 21.36 -5.44
C GLY A 50 -7.42 20.86 -4.78
N PHE A 51 -7.38 19.64 -4.25
CA PHE A 51 -6.18 19.09 -3.60
C PHE A 51 -5.11 18.63 -4.59
N LEU A 52 -5.51 18.35 -5.84
CA LEU A 52 -4.61 17.96 -6.92
C LEU A 52 -4.84 18.83 -8.16
N VAL A 53 -3.78 19.03 -8.93
CA VAL A 53 -3.84 19.52 -10.31
C VAL A 53 -3.47 18.37 -11.25
N VAL A 54 -4.13 18.29 -12.40
CA VAL A 54 -3.82 17.33 -13.45
C VAL A 54 -3.16 18.01 -14.64
N HIS A 55 -2.02 17.47 -15.05
CA HIS A 55 -1.34 17.84 -16.28
C HIS A 55 -1.57 16.73 -17.31
N LYS A 56 -2.09 17.12 -18.49
CA LYS A 56 -2.26 16.19 -19.62
C LYS A 56 -1.00 16.24 -20.48
N HIS A 57 -0.35 15.11 -20.64
CA HIS A 57 0.77 14.94 -21.53
C HIS A 57 0.30 14.17 -22.76
N SER A 58 0.30 14.82 -23.92
CA SER A 58 -0.05 14.19 -25.18
C SER A 58 0.96 13.11 -25.53
N GLN A 59 0.46 11.95 -25.97
CA GLN A 59 1.28 10.82 -26.39
C GLN A 59 0.93 10.45 -27.83
N ASP A 60 1.93 10.20 -28.66
CA ASP A 60 1.68 9.77 -30.03
C ASP A 60 1.09 8.34 -30.03
N LYS A 61 -0.04 8.16 -30.74
CA LYS A 61 -0.80 6.90 -30.86
C LYS A 61 -1.29 6.26 -29.54
N LYS A 62 -1.32 6.99 -28.42
CA LYS A 62 -1.86 6.52 -27.13
C LYS A 62 -2.74 7.60 -26.48
N PRO A 63 -3.67 7.24 -25.57
CA PRO A 63 -4.42 8.22 -24.79
C PRO A 63 -3.48 9.14 -24.00
N ASP A 64 -3.87 10.40 -23.80
CA ASP A 64 -3.11 11.37 -23.00
C ASP A 64 -2.77 10.82 -21.60
N LYS A 65 -1.50 10.92 -21.20
CA LYS A 65 -1.08 10.59 -19.83
C LYS A 65 -1.48 11.72 -18.90
N LYS A 66 -2.36 11.42 -17.94
CA LYS A 66 -2.66 12.30 -16.81
C LYS A 66 -1.60 12.13 -15.73
N VAL A 67 -0.87 13.19 -15.42
CA VAL A 67 0.07 13.27 -14.30
C VAL A 67 -0.53 14.20 -13.26
N TYR A 68 -0.62 13.74 -12.02
CA TYR A 68 -1.18 14.49 -10.90
C TYR A 68 -0.05 15.12 -10.08
N THR A 69 -0.26 16.36 -9.66
CA THR A 69 0.61 17.12 -8.76
C THR A 69 -0.22 17.64 -7.59
N ILE A 70 0.38 17.73 -6.41
CA ILE A 70 -0.32 18.24 -5.22
C ILE A 70 -0.41 19.77 -5.25
N THR A 71 -1.50 20.33 -4.75
CA THR A 71 -1.64 21.78 -4.52
C THR A 71 -1.26 22.17 -3.10
N GLN A 72 -1.13 23.47 -2.83
CA GLN A 72 -0.95 23.95 -1.45
C GLN A 72 -2.09 23.49 -0.54
N SER A 73 -3.35 23.58 -1.00
CA SER A 73 -4.49 23.09 -0.21
C SER A 73 -4.45 21.59 0.06
N GLY A 74 -3.86 20.79 -0.84
CA GLY A 74 -3.64 19.37 -0.63
C GLY A 74 -2.58 19.10 0.44
N LEU A 75 -1.51 19.90 0.46
CA LEU A 75 -0.48 19.85 1.50
C LEU A 75 -1.03 20.28 2.87
N ASP A 76 -1.81 21.35 2.91
CA ASP A 76 -2.45 21.85 4.14
C ASP A 76 -3.40 20.79 4.72
N SER A 77 -4.17 20.11 3.86
CA SER A 77 -5.05 19.00 4.25
C SER A 77 -4.29 17.80 4.81
N LEU A 78 -3.12 17.47 4.26
CA LEU A 78 -2.24 16.43 4.82
C LEU A 78 -1.68 16.83 6.18
N LEU A 79 -1.27 18.09 6.33
CA LEU A 79 -0.75 18.61 7.60
C LEU A 79 -1.83 18.57 8.68
N GLU A 80 -3.02 19.11 8.39
CA GLU A 80 -4.17 19.07 9.31
C GLU A 80 -4.50 17.63 9.72
N TRP A 81 -4.55 16.70 8.76
CA TRP A 81 -4.84 15.31 9.06
C TRP A 81 -3.76 14.64 9.92
N SER A 82 -2.50 15.02 9.75
CA SER A 82 -1.38 14.47 10.54
C SER A 82 -1.44 14.83 12.03
N GLU A 83 -2.17 15.90 12.37
CA GLU A 83 -2.39 16.33 13.76
C GLU A 83 -3.62 15.67 14.40
N THR A 84 -4.42 14.94 13.60
CA THR A 84 -5.60 14.25 14.12
C THR A 84 -5.23 12.95 14.84
N PRO A 85 -5.95 12.58 15.92
CA PRO A 85 -5.73 11.31 16.59
C PRO A 85 -5.92 10.11 15.65
N LEU A 86 -5.06 9.09 15.81
CA LEU A 86 -5.20 7.83 15.09
C LEU A 86 -6.54 7.18 15.42
N LYS A 87 -7.21 6.67 14.39
CA LYS A 87 -8.37 5.80 14.55
C LYS A 87 -7.90 4.38 14.85
N ILE A 88 -8.64 3.67 15.70
CA ILE A 88 -8.39 2.25 15.96
C ILE A 88 -8.55 1.48 14.63
N PRO A 89 -7.54 0.72 14.20
CA PRO A 89 -7.62 -0.05 12.96
C PRO A 89 -8.64 -1.18 13.12
N VAL A 90 -9.45 -1.41 12.08
CA VAL A 90 -10.36 -2.55 12.00
C VAL A 90 -9.70 -3.62 11.14
N THR A 91 -9.24 -4.70 11.77
CA THR A 91 -8.65 -5.85 11.06
C THR A 91 -9.74 -6.87 10.74
N ARG A 92 -9.88 -7.22 9.46
CA ARG A 92 -10.79 -8.30 9.01
C ARG A 92 -9.99 -9.27 8.16
N ASP A 93 -9.64 -10.41 8.74
CA ASP A 93 -8.87 -11.43 8.07
C ASP A 93 -9.64 -12.74 8.00
N GLU A 94 -10.18 -13.02 6.82
CA GLU A 94 -10.96 -14.23 6.56
C GLU A 94 -10.13 -15.50 6.80
N PHE A 95 -8.82 -15.45 6.54
CA PHE A 95 -7.91 -16.57 6.77
C PHE A 95 -7.97 -17.05 8.22
N THR A 96 -7.79 -16.13 9.18
CA THR A 96 -7.82 -16.46 10.61
C THR A 96 -9.16 -17.04 11.05
N THR A 97 -10.27 -16.51 10.51
CA THR A 97 -11.62 -17.00 10.82
C THR A 97 -11.83 -18.41 10.28
N LYS A 98 -11.35 -18.70 9.06
CA LYS A 98 -11.46 -20.05 8.47
C LYS A 98 -10.56 -21.07 9.16
N VAL A 99 -9.34 -20.70 9.55
CA VAL A 99 -8.44 -21.59 10.29
C VAL A 99 -9.01 -21.96 11.65
N GLN A 100 -9.72 -21.05 12.33
CA GLN A 100 -10.43 -21.38 13.57
C GLN A 100 -11.52 -22.44 13.41
N LEU A 101 -11.98 -22.75 12.19
CA LEU A 101 -12.92 -23.83 11.92
C LEU A 101 -12.26 -25.20 11.82
N ASP A 102 -10.98 -25.34 12.18
CA ASP A 102 -10.26 -26.61 12.23
C ASP A 102 -11.03 -27.70 13.01
N TRP A 103 -11.64 -27.34 14.15
CA TRP A 103 -12.45 -28.26 14.95
C TRP A 103 -13.66 -28.84 14.20
N LEU A 104 -14.12 -28.18 13.14
CA LEU A 104 -15.25 -28.61 12.29
C LEU A 104 -14.78 -29.24 10.98
N ASN A 105 -13.68 -28.75 10.38
CA ASN A 105 -13.18 -29.18 9.08
C ASN A 105 -11.64 -29.15 9.01
N ASN A 106 -10.99 -29.98 9.84
CA ASN A 106 -9.53 -30.05 9.93
C ASN A 106 -8.83 -30.40 8.60
N ALA A 107 -9.48 -31.20 7.75
CA ALA A 107 -8.95 -31.59 6.44
C ALA A 107 -8.69 -30.38 5.53
N ARG A 108 -9.35 -29.24 5.79
CA ARG A 108 -9.16 -28.01 5.02
C ARG A 108 -8.04 -27.12 5.55
N THR A 109 -7.62 -27.27 6.80
CA THR A 109 -6.68 -26.38 7.48
C THR A 109 -5.36 -26.27 6.73
N LYS A 110 -4.76 -27.38 6.31
CA LYS A 110 -3.51 -27.38 5.54
C LYS A 110 -3.62 -26.55 4.25
N GLY A 111 -4.68 -26.75 3.46
CA GLY A 111 -4.88 -26.01 2.21
C GLY A 111 -5.10 -24.51 2.41
N LEU A 112 -5.71 -24.10 3.52
CA LEU A 112 -5.83 -22.67 3.86
C LEU A 112 -4.46 -22.05 4.15
N ILE A 113 -3.57 -22.78 4.82
CA ILE A 113 -2.20 -22.32 5.11
C ILE A 113 -1.39 -22.22 3.82
N GLU A 114 -1.49 -23.21 2.93
CA GLU A 114 -0.82 -23.19 1.61
C GLU A 114 -1.27 -22.00 0.75
N GLU A 115 -2.56 -21.67 0.76
CA GLU A 115 -3.12 -20.50 0.09
C GLU A 115 -2.59 -19.19 0.69
N ARG A 116 -2.53 -19.09 2.03
CA ARG A 116 -2.00 -17.92 2.72
C ARG A 116 -0.50 -17.74 2.47
N GLU A 117 0.27 -18.82 2.53
CA GLU A 117 1.70 -18.82 2.23
C GLU A 117 1.97 -18.36 0.81
N SER A 118 1.22 -18.87 -0.17
CA SER A 118 1.32 -18.46 -1.58
C SER A 118 1.06 -16.96 -1.75
N TYR A 119 0.02 -16.44 -1.10
CA TYR A 119 -0.27 -15.00 -1.07
C TYR A 119 0.87 -14.19 -0.43
N LEU A 120 1.38 -14.63 0.73
CA LEU A 120 2.46 -13.93 1.44
C LEU A 120 3.76 -13.89 0.63
N LYS A 121 4.10 -14.96 -0.10
CA LYS A 121 5.26 -15.00 -1.01
C LYS A 121 5.14 -14.01 -2.17
N GLU A 122 3.95 -13.86 -2.74
CA GLU A 122 3.71 -12.82 -3.75
C GLU A 122 3.89 -11.42 -3.12
N GLN A 123 3.33 -11.19 -1.94
CA GLN A 123 3.49 -9.90 -1.24
C GLN A 123 4.94 -9.61 -0.85
N LEU A 124 5.74 -10.64 -0.55
CA LEU A 124 7.16 -10.53 -0.22
C LEU A 124 7.95 -9.95 -1.40
N GLY A 125 7.80 -10.51 -2.60
CA GLY A 125 8.49 -9.99 -3.78
C GLY A 125 8.10 -8.53 -4.09
N LEU A 126 6.82 -8.21 -3.96
CA LEU A 126 6.34 -6.84 -4.18
C LEU A 126 6.91 -5.84 -3.15
N ILE A 127 6.96 -6.20 -1.87
CA ILE A 127 7.48 -5.30 -0.83
C ILE A 127 8.98 -5.05 -1.01
N GLU A 128 9.74 -6.06 -1.41
CA GLU A 128 11.18 -5.95 -1.71
C GLU A 128 11.42 -4.97 -2.87
N GLU A 129 10.70 -5.12 -3.98
CA GLU A 129 10.76 -4.17 -5.11
C GLU A 129 10.47 -2.72 -4.68
N THR A 130 9.53 -2.53 -3.75
CA THR A 130 9.18 -1.20 -3.27
C THR A 130 10.23 -0.61 -2.34
N LEU A 131 10.84 -1.42 -1.49
CA LEU A 131 11.95 -0.98 -0.65
C LEU A 131 13.14 -0.55 -1.51
N ASP A 132 13.44 -1.29 -2.57
CA ASP A 132 14.47 -0.92 -3.54
C ASP A 132 14.13 0.37 -4.29
N HIS A 133 12.86 0.56 -4.66
CA HIS A 133 12.41 1.82 -5.23
C HIS A 133 12.66 3.01 -4.28
N PHE A 134 12.38 2.87 -2.98
CA PHE A 134 12.65 3.94 -2.01
C PHE A 134 14.14 4.18 -1.75
N VAL A 135 14.96 3.13 -1.81
CA VAL A 135 16.42 3.29 -1.74
C VAL A 135 16.90 4.18 -2.87
N ASN A 136 16.42 3.96 -4.08
CA ASN A 136 16.79 4.76 -5.25
C ASN A 136 16.17 6.17 -5.22
N LEU A 137 14.88 6.29 -4.90
CA LEU A 137 14.15 7.55 -4.92
C LEU A 137 14.68 8.55 -3.88
N PHE A 138 15.07 8.07 -2.70
CA PHE A 138 15.55 8.92 -1.60
C PHE A 138 17.07 8.84 -1.37
N ASP A 139 17.81 8.19 -2.28
CA ASP A 139 19.27 8.01 -2.21
C ASP A 139 19.75 7.41 -0.86
N LEU A 140 19.08 6.35 -0.38
CA LEU A 140 19.30 5.76 0.95
C LEU A 140 20.50 4.79 0.97
N LYS A 141 21.72 5.33 1.05
CA LYS A 141 22.96 4.55 0.94
C LYS A 141 23.32 3.78 2.20
N THR A 142 23.02 4.32 3.37
CA THR A 142 23.42 3.75 4.65
C THR A 142 22.24 3.19 5.44
N LYS A 143 22.53 2.34 6.43
CA LYS A 143 21.53 1.90 7.41
C LYS A 143 20.90 3.10 8.14
N GLN A 144 21.69 4.14 8.41
CA GLN A 144 21.22 5.34 9.10
C GLN A 144 20.22 6.14 8.25
N ASP A 145 20.42 6.20 6.93
CA ASP A 145 19.51 6.88 6.00
C ASP A 145 18.15 6.17 5.98
N LYS A 146 18.19 4.83 5.89
CA LYS A 146 17.00 3.98 5.95
C LYS A 146 16.24 4.18 7.27
N LEU A 147 16.94 4.23 8.41
CA LEU A 147 16.34 4.44 9.73
C LEU A 147 15.65 5.79 9.88
N LYS A 148 16.20 6.84 9.26
CA LYS A 148 15.63 8.20 9.31
C LYS A 148 14.49 8.41 8.31
N ASN A 149 14.34 7.55 7.30
CA ASN A 149 13.32 7.70 6.29
C ASN A 149 12.02 6.95 6.66
N MET A 150 11.00 7.69 7.11
CA MET A 150 9.73 7.09 7.54
C MET A 150 8.99 6.34 6.43
N SER A 151 9.11 6.77 5.16
CA SER A 151 8.52 6.02 4.05
C SER A 151 9.15 4.66 3.88
N TYR A 152 10.47 4.56 4.01
CA TYR A 152 11.15 3.26 4.04
C TYR A 152 10.71 2.42 5.24
N GLN A 153 10.67 3.01 6.45
CA GLN A 153 10.34 2.31 7.69
C GLN A 153 8.93 1.71 7.70
N VAL A 154 7.93 2.40 7.14
CA VAL A 154 6.56 1.87 7.05
C VAL A 154 6.50 0.57 6.26
N TYR A 155 7.35 0.43 5.23
CA TYR A 155 7.36 -0.73 4.33
C TYR A 155 8.28 -1.82 4.84
N ALA A 156 9.38 -1.44 5.51
CA ALA A 156 10.23 -2.37 6.24
C ALA A 156 9.42 -3.07 7.34
N ARG A 157 8.57 -2.33 8.07
CA ARG A 157 7.62 -2.93 9.03
C ARG A 157 6.69 -3.95 8.35
N ARG A 158 6.25 -3.70 7.12
CA ARG A 158 5.38 -4.63 6.40
C ARG A 158 6.14 -5.90 5.98
N LEU A 159 7.38 -5.76 5.53
CA LEU A 159 8.28 -6.89 5.29
C LEU A 159 8.41 -7.76 6.55
N ASP A 160 8.67 -7.15 7.71
CA ASP A 160 8.80 -7.88 8.97
C ASP A 160 7.52 -8.66 9.33
N LEU A 161 6.34 -8.07 9.11
CA LEU A 161 5.05 -8.73 9.35
C LEU A 161 4.83 -9.91 8.41
N ILE A 162 5.10 -9.74 7.11
CA ILE A 162 4.99 -10.81 6.11
C ILE A 162 5.91 -11.97 6.49
N GLN A 163 7.17 -11.69 6.82
CA GLN A 163 8.13 -12.71 7.19
C GLN A 163 7.73 -13.43 8.48
N THR A 164 7.21 -12.70 9.46
CA THR A 164 6.72 -13.28 10.71
C THR A 164 5.56 -14.24 10.45
N GLU A 165 4.63 -13.88 9.57
CA GLU A 165 3.48 -14.73 9.24
C GLU A 165 3.88 -15.94 8.38
N LEU A 166 4.85 -15.79 7.46
CA LEU A 166 5.43 -16.91 6.72
C LEU A 166 6.07 -17.93 7.67
N ASN A 167 6.86 -17.45 8.64
CA ASN A 167 7.45 -18.33 9.65
C ASN A 167 6.35 -19.04 10.48
N TRP A 168 5.26 -18.34 10.81
CA TRP A 168 4.12 -18.96 11.49
C TRP A 168 3.48 -20.08 10.64
N CYS A 169 3.29 -19.87 9.33
CA CYS A 169 2.80 -20.92 8.42
C CYS A 169 3.72 -22.15 8.42
N GLU A 170 5.04 -21.95 8.39
CA GLU A 170 6.03 -23.03 8.46
C GLU A 170 5.95 -23.83 9.76
N GLU A 171 5.76 -23.15 10.90
CA GLU A 171 5.58 -23.81 12.19
C GLU A 171 4.28 -24.62 12.24
N MET A 172 3.21 -24.17 11.59
CA MET A 172 1.94 -24.91 11.55
C MET A 172 2.05 -26.25 10.83
N TYR A 173 2.88 -26.36 9.78
CA TYR A 173 3.12 -27.64 9.11
C TYR A 173 3.77 -28.70 10.01
N LYS A 174 4.34 -28.32 11.15
CA LYS A 174 4.92 -29.27 12.12
C LYS A 174 3.88 -29.90 13.03
N ILE A 175 2.68 -29.32 13.10
CA ILE A 175 1.59 -29.75 13.99
C ILE A 175 0.32 -30.19 13.26
N LEU A 176 0.27 -30.03 11.93
CA LEU A 176 -0.78 -30.54 11.04
C LEU A 176 -0.39 -31.88 10.43
#